data_AF-A0AAW0RWR3-F1
#
_entry.id   AF-A0AAW0RWR3-F1
#
_cell.length_a   1.000
_cell.length_b   1.000
_cell.length_c   1.000
_cell.angle_alpha   90.00
_cell.angle_beta   90.00
_cell.angle_gamma   90.00
#
_symmetry.space_group_name_H-M   'P 1'
#
loop_
_entity.id
_entity.type
_entity.pdbx_description
1 polymer ?
#
loop_
_entity_poly.entity_id
_entity_poly.type
_entity_poly.pdbx_seq_one_letter_code
_entity_poly.pdbx_strand_id
1 'polypeptide(L)'
;MKAVLQRVLSGSVTVEKELVSSIGRGVLVFAAVAPGDTEKEMESMANKVLRMKLWDDDSVSQFTLLAKTTKGTKPDFHGAANPEEARRLYQYFVQKVQAGYQADRVKDGRFQAMMEVALVNDGPVTLELNVGGKATQDNGKKGL
;
A
#
# COMPACT_ATOMS: atom_id res chain seq x y z
N MET A 1 -6.82 -7.16 -0.85
CA MET A 1 -6.14 -5.87 -0.94
C MET A 1 -4.74 -6.01 -0.39
N LYS A 2 -3.76 -5.45 -1.08
CA LYS A 2 -2.38 -5.36 -0.60
C LYS A 2 -1.98 -3.90 -0.43
N ALA A 3 -1.12 -3.63 0.54
CA ALA A 3 -0.54 -2.30 0.70
C ALA A 3 0.92 -2.40 1.15
N VAL A 4 1.77 -1.50 0.64
CA VAL A 4 3.11 -1.27 1.18
C VAL A 4 3.11 0.10 1.84
N LEU A 5 3.40 0.12 3.14
CA LEU A 5 3.47 1.33 3.94
C LEU A 5 4.93 1.71 4.13
N GLN A 6 5.24 2.98 3.93
CA GLN A 6 6.55 3.55 4.20
C GLN A 6 6.42 4.74 5.11
N ARG A 7 7.20 4.76 6.19
CA ARG A 7 7.34 5.95 7.03
C ARG A 7 8.23 6.93 6.28
N VAL A 8 7.80 8.18 6.15
CA VAL A 8 8.51 9.17 5.33
C VAL A 8 8.69 10.49 6.06
N LEU A 9 9.81 11.16 5.79
CA LEU A 9 10.01 12.58 6.13
C LEU A 9 9.29 13.49 5.12
N SER A 10 9.16 13.03 3.88
CA SER A 10 8.40 13.68 2.81
C SER A 10 8.04 12.69 1.72
N GLY A 11 6.93 12.94 1.03
CA GLY A 11 6.53 12.20 -0.17
C GLY A 11 5.80 13.09 -1.16
N SER A 12 5.93 12.83 -2.45
CA SER A 12 5.22 13.56 -3.49
C SER A 12 4.90 12.68 -4.68
N VAL A 13 3.85 13.07 -5.41
CA VAL A 13 3.42 12.45 -6.65
C VAL A 13 3.40 13.50 -7.75
N THR A 14 4.02 13.17 -8.86
CA THR A 14 4.05 13.98 -10.09
C THR A 14 3.42 13.19 -11.23
N VAL A 15 2.59 13.84 -12.04
CA VAL A 15 1.98 13.26 -13.24
C VAL A 15 2.24 14.20 -14.39
N GLU A 16 2.80 13.71 -15.50
CA GLU A 16 3.10 14.53 -16.68
C GLU A 16 3.94 15.79 -16.33
N LYS A 17 4.91 15.63 -15.41
CA LYS A 17 5.78 16.70 -14.86
C LYS A 17 5.07 17.74 -13.98
N GLU A 18 3.78 17.59 -13.71
CA GLU A 18 3.06 18.43 -12.76
C GLU A 18 3.00 17.78 -11.38
N LEU A 19 3.41 18.53 -10.34
CA LEU A 19 3.24 18.11 -8.95
C LEU A 19 1.75 18.07 -8.63
N VAL A 20 1.19 16.88 -8.43
CA VAL A 20 -0.24 16.71 -8.13
C VAL A 20 -0.51 16.66 -6.62
N SER A 21 0.47 16.23 -5.84
CA SER A 21 0.29 15.92 -4.43
C SER A 21 1.61 15.85 -3.68
N SER A 22 1.61 16.32 -2.43
CA SER A 22 2.75 16.18 -1.53
C SER A 22 2.34 16.10 -0.07
N ILE A 23 3.17 15.43 0.71
CA ILE A 23 3.09 15.32 2.16
C ILE A 23 4.45 15.63 2.79
N GLY A 24 4.43 16.18 4.01
CA GLY A 24 5.60 16.23 4.89
C GLY A 24 5.77 14.90 5.63
N ARG A 25 6.21 14.97 6.90
CA ARG A 25 6.39 13.79 7.74
C ARG A 25 5.09 13.00 7.87
N GLY A 26 5.11 11.71 7.59
CA GLY A 26 3.91 10.88 7.58
C GLY A 26 4.13 9.47 7.06
N VAL A 27 3.09 8.90 6.45
CA VAL A 27 3.09 7.57 5.86
C VAL A 27 2.74 7.67 4.38
N LEU A 28 3.59 7.11 3.52
CA LEU A 28 3.25 6.85 2.12
C LEU A 28 2.66 5.44 2.02
N VAL A 29 1.54 5.28 1.31
CA VAL A 29 0.87 4.00 1.13
C VAL A 29 0.75 3.68 -0.35
N PHE A 30 1.43 2.63 -0.81
CA PHE A 30 1.17 2.02 -2.11
C PHE A 30 0.05 0.99 -1.95
N ALA A 31 -1.14 1.29 -2.43
CA ALA A 31 -2.32 0.43 -2.30
C ALA A 31 -2.67 -0.25 -3.63
N ALA A 32 -2.97 -1.56 -3.56
CA ALA A 32 -3.40 -2.36 -4.70
C ALA A 32 -4.68 -3.12 -4.38
N VAL A 33 -5.67 -2.97 -5.27
CA VAL A 33 -6.96 -3.68 -5.23
C VAL A 33 -6.86 -4.94 -6.08
N ALA A 34 -7.17 -6.08 -5.48
CA ALA A 34 -7.14 -7.40 -6.11
C ALA A 34 -8.55 -7.89 -6.49
N PRO A 35 -8.69 -8.82 -7.45
CA PRO A 35 -9.96 -9.45 -7.76
C PRO A 35 -10.60 -10.09 -6.53
N GLY A 36 -11.91 -9.83 -6.35
CA GLY A 36 -12.67 -10.32 -5.20
C GLY A 36 -12.53 -9.50 -3.92
N ASP A 37 -11.72 -8.42 -3.93
CA ASP A 37 -11.78 -7.43 -2.86
C ASP A 37 -13.15 -6.75 -2.83
N THR A 38 -13.59 -6.42 -1.63
CA THR A 38 -14.84 -5.71 -1.38
C THR A 38 -14.58 -4.50 -0.49
N GLU A 39 -15.63 -3.72 -0.24
CA GLU A 39 -15.60 -2.61 0.72
C GLU A 39 -15.14 -3.05 2.11
N LYS A 40 -15.41 -4.30 2.50
CA LYS A 40 -14.94 -4.87 3.77
C LYS A 40 -13.42 -4.93 3.84
N GLU A 41 -12.75 -5.33 2.77
CA GLU A 41 -11.28 -5.35 2.69
C GLU A 41 -10.72 -3.94 2.74
N MET A 42 -11.36 -2.98 2.07
CA MET A 42 -10.96 -1.56 2.10
C MET A 42 -11.07 -0.98 3.51
N GLU A 43 -12.18 -1.23 4.21
CA GLU A 43 -12.39 -0.80 5.60
C GLU A 43 -11.38 -1.43 6.55
N SER A 44 -11.13 -2.73 6.42
CA SER A 44 -10.17 -3.43 7.26
C SER A 44 -8.74 -2.92 7.00
N MET A 45 -8.36 -2.64 5.75
CA MET A 45 -7.06 -2.04 5.44
C MET A 45 -6.96 -0.61 6.00
N ALA A 46 -7.97 0.24 5.79
CA ALA A 46 -7.99 1.61 6.30
C ALA A 46 -7.81 1.62 7.83
N ASN A 47 -8.55 0.76 8.54
CA ASN A 47 -8.41 0.61 9.98
C ASN A 47 -7.00 0.15 10.41
N LYS A 48 -6.38 -0.78 9.67
CA LYS A 48 -4.99 -1.21 9.94
C LYS A 48 -4.00 -0.05 9.75
N VAL A 49 -4.13 0.72 8.67
CA VAL A 49 -3.28 1.88 8.39
C VAL A 49 -3.39 2.91 9.52
N LEU A 50 -4.61 3.26 9.92
CA LEU A 50 -4.88 4.28 10.95
C LEU A 50 -4.39 3.90 12.34
N ARG A 51 -4.36 2.60 12.67
CA ARG A 51 -3.96 2.10 13.99
C ARG A 51 -2.47 1.74 14.08
N MET A 52 -1.74 1.80 12.97
CA MET A 52 -0.35 1.38 12.93
C MET A 52 0.54 2.36 13.71
N LYS A 53 1.29 1.84 14.68
CA LYS A 53 2.21 2.63 15.49
C LYS A 53 3.60 2.61 14.87
N LEU A 54 3.83 3.49 13.89
CA LEU A 54 5.08 3.53 13.12
C LEU A 54 6.20 4.37 13.76
N TRP A 55 5.92 5.09 14.85
CA TRP A 55 6.87 6.00 15.51
C TRP A 55 7.18 5.62 16.97
N ASP A 56 6.70 4.47 17.44
CA ASP A 56 7.11 3.98 18.76
C ASP A 56 8.52 3.38 18.62
N ASP A 57 9.48 3.96 19.33
CA ASP A 57 10.90 3.60 19.32
C ASP A 57 11.11 2.23 19.98
N ASP A 58 11.50 1.23 19.19
CA ASP A 58 12.58 0.29 19.49
C ASP A 58 12.71 -0.72 18.33
N SER A 59 13.76 -0.56 17.52
CA SER A 59 14.27 -1.60 16.61
C SER A 59 13.45 -1.96 15.35
N VAL A 60 13.30 -1.03 14.39
CA VAL A 60 12.94 -1.47 13.01
C VAL A 60 14.21 -1.89 12.25
N SER A 61 14.72 -3.08 12.59
CA SER A 61 15.76 -3.74 11.80
C SER A 61 15.14 -4.28 10.50
N GLN A 62 15.76 -3.93 9.36
CA GLN A 62 15.26 -4.14 8.00
C GLN A 62 15.42 -5.59 7.48
N PHE A 63 15.39 -6.60 8.36
CA PHE A 63 15.49 -8.02 7.98
C PHE A 63 14.20 -8.57 7.35
N THR A 64 13.11 -7.79 7.33
CA THR A 64 11.83 -8.13 6.69
C THR A 64 11.88 -8.15 5.16
N LEU A 65 12.97 -7.68 4.53
CA LEU A 65 13.24 -7.87 3.10
C LEU A 65 13.69 -9.29 2.73
N LEU A 66 13.99 -10.16 3.71
CA LEU A 66 14.47 -11.52 3.46
C LEU A 66 13.34 -12.51 3.13
N ALA A 67 12.47 -12.15 2.18
CA ALA A 67 11.40 -13.01 1.67
C ALA A 67 11.57 -13.24 0.15
N LYS A 68 11.88 -14.51 -0.17
CA LYS A 68 12.17 -15.15 -1.47
C LYS A 68 11.46 -14.55 -2.71
N THR A 69 12.26 -14.32 -3.74
CA THR A 69 11.82 -14.23 -5.15
C THR A 69 11.58 -15.63 -5.72
N THR A 70 10.33 -16.01 -5.98
CA THR A 70 10.00 -17.24 -6.71
C THR A 70 9.72 -16.94 -8.20
N LYS A 71 10.62 -17.45 -9.04
CA LYS A 71 10.55 -17.72 -10.49
C LYS A 71 9.92 -16.64 -11.40
N GLY A 72 10.81 -15.87 -12.03
CA GLY A 72 10.51 -15.01 -13.20
C GLY A 72 10.90 -13.56 -12.97
N THR A 73 11.43 -12.89 -13.99
CA THR A 73 11.84 -11.46 -13.94
C THR A 73 10.77 -10.51 -14.50
N LYS A 74 9.66 -11.05 -15.03
CA LYS A 74 8.56 -10.25 -15.57
C LYS A 74 7.44 -10.17 -14.54
N PRO A 75 7.10 -8.99 -14.02
CA PRO A 75 5.92 -8.82 -13.17
C PRO A 75 4.66 -9.13 -13.99
N ASP A 76 3.81 -9.99 -13.44
CA ASP A 76 2.49 -10.31 -13.99
C ASP A 76 1.44 -9.43 -13.30
N PHE A 77 0.69 -8.65 -14.09
CA PHE A 77 -0.36 -7.75 -13.63
C PHE A 77 -1.77 -8.31 -13.87
N HIS A 78 -1.91 -9.57 -14.31
CA HIS A 78 -3.22 -10.25 -14.46
C HIS A 78 -3.98 -10.43 -13.13
N GLY A 79 -3.33 -10.16 -11.99
CA GLY A 79 -3.91 -10.25 -10.65
C GLY A 79 -4.57 -8.97 -10.11
N ALA A 80 -4.83 -7.96 -10.93
CA ALA A 80 -5.54 -6.74 -10.52
C ALA A 80 -7.05 -6.82 -10.81
N ALA A 81 -7.88 -6.18 -9.98
CA ALA A 81 -9.33 -6.09 -10.22
C ALA A 81 -9.64 -5.33 -11.53
N ASN A 82 -10.87 -5.50 -12.05
CA ASN A 82 -11.38 -4.69 -13.17
C ASN A 82 -11.14 -3.19 -12.89
N PRO A 83 -10.55 -2.41 -13.83
CA PRO A 83 -10.34 -0.97 -13.72
C PRO A 83 -11.42 -0.16 -13.01
N GLU A 84 -12.69 -0.34 -13.39
CA GLU A 84 -13.79 0.45 -12.83
C GLU A 84 -14.02 0.13 -11.35
N GLU A 85 -14.06 -1.16 -11.03
CA GLU A 85 -14.25 -1.64 -9.66
C GLU A 85 -13.03 -1.35 -8.79
N ALA A 86 -11.83 -1.51 -9.33
CA ALA A 86 -10.58 -1.15 -8.67
C ALA A 86 -10.56 0.34 -8.33
N ARG A 87 -10.98 1.21 -9.25
CA ARG A 87 -11.10 2.66 -9.01
C ARG A 87 -12.12 2.95 -7.92
N ARG A 88 -13.29 2.32 -7.97
CA ARG A 88 -14.36 2.49 -6.98
C ARG A 88 -13.88 2.10 -5.57
N LEU A 89 -13.30 0.92 -5.44
CA LEU A 89 -12.78 0.40 -4.17
C LEU A 89 -11.60 1.21 -3.66
N TYR A 90 -10.70 1.64 -4.54
CA TYR A 90 -9.60 2.53 -4.18
C TYR A 90 -10.10 3.86 -3.61
N GLN A 91 -11.06 4.49 -4.30
CA GLN A 91 -11.67 5.74 -3.83
C GLN A 91 -12.38 5.53 -2.48
N TYR A 92 -13.08 4.40 -2.32
CA TYR A 92 -13.71 4.05 -1.04
C TYR A 92 -12.68 3.87 0.09
N PHE A 93 -11.55 3.23 -0.19
CA PHE A 93 -10.44 3.13 0.77
C PHE A 93 -9.92 4.51 1.19
N VAL A 94 -9.63 5.40 0.24
CA VAL A 94 -9.17 6.77 0.52
C VAL A 94 -10.20 7.52 1.40
N GLN A 95 -11.48 7.42 1.07
CA GLN A 95 -12.57 8.03 1.85
C GLN A 95 -12.63 7.51 3.29
N LYS A 96 -12.42 6.21 3.51
CA LYS A 96 -12.40 5.63 4.86
C LYS A 96 -11.20 6.10 5.67
N VAL A 97 -10.03 6.24 5.04
CA VAL A 97 -8.84 6.81 5.71
C VAL A 97 -9.08 8.28 6.06
N GLN A 98 -9.66 9.07 5.15
CA GLN A 98 -10.05 10.46 5.40
C GLN A 98 -11.04 10.60 6.56
N ALA A 99 -12.08 9.76 6.58
CA ALA A 99 -13.10 9.78 7.63
C ALA A 99 -12.56 9.34 9.01
N GLY A 100 -11.57 8.44 9.03
CA GLY A 100 -10.93 7.98 10.26
C GLY A 100 -9.74 8.82 10.73
N TYR A 101 -9.38 9.88 10.00
CA TYR A 101 -8.28 10.80 10.32
C TYR A 101 -8.70 12.27 10.09
N GLN A 102 -7.77 13.12 9.66
CA GLN A 102 -7.99 14.50 9.23
C GLN A 102 -7.96 14.51 7.70
N ALA A 103 -9.11 14.77 7.07
CA ALA A 103 -9.28 14.62 5.63
C ALA A 103 -8.31 15.48 4.80
N ASP A 104 -7.98 16.69 5.28
CA ASP A 104 -7.03 17.62 4.67
C ASP A 104 -5.58 17.10 4.68
N ARG A 105 -5.25 16.18 5.58
CA ARG A 105 -3.94 15.54 5.71
C ARG A 105 -3.79 14.25 4.90
N VAL A 106 -4.88 13.69 4.40
CA VAL A 106 -4.84 12.52 3.51
C VAL A 106 -4.75 13.00 2.08
N LYS A 107 -3.61 12.77 1.45
CA LYS A 107 -3.36 13.13 0.06
C LYS A 107 -3.39 11.90 -0.83
N ASP A 108 -3.76 12.11 -2.08
CA ASP A 108 -3.91 11.06 -3.09
C ASP A 108 -3.08 11.39 -4.34
N GLY A 109 -2.80 10.39 -5.17
CA GLY A 109 -2.26 10.55 -6.53
C GLY A 109 -3.38 10.66 -7.57
N ARG A 110 -3.10 10.19 -8.80
CA ARG A 110 -4.10 10.04 -9.86
C ARG A 110 -4.22 8.57 -10.25
N PHE A 111 -5.37 7.96 -9.96
CA PHE A 111 -5.62 6.55 -10.30
C PHE A 111 -5.43 6.32 -11.81
N GLN A 112 -4.75 5.22 -12.18
CA GLN A 112 -4.42 4.86 -13.57
C GLN A 112 -3.54 5.85 -14.36
N ALA A 113 -2.97 6.87 -13.71
CA ALA A 113 -1.95 7.70 -14.34
C ALA A 113 -0.55 7.08 -14.16
N MET A 114 0.34 7.34 -15.12
CA MET A 114 1.77 7.16 -14.89
C MET A 114 2.24 8.24 -13.92
N MET A 115 2.76 7.80 -12.78
CA MET A 115 3.14 8.65 -11.67
C MET A 115 4.63 8.51 -11.38
N GLU A 116 5.30 9.64 -11.20
CA GLU A 116 6.61 9.72 -10.57
C GLU A 116 6.41 9.96 -9.07
N VAL A 117 6.77 8.98 -8.24
CA VAL A 117 6.62 9.07 -6.78
C VAL A 117 7.99 9.29 -6.16
N ALA A 118 8.20 10.45 -5.56
CA ALA A 118 9.42 10.76 -4.81
C ALA A 118 9.14 10.63 -3.31
N LEU A 119 10.09 10.06 -2.57
CA LEU A 119 9.99 9.95 -1.11
C LEU A 119 11.34 10.01 -0.43
N VAL A 120 11.33 10.44 0.83
CA VAL A 120 12.47 10.32 1.76
C VAL A 120 12.03 9.43 2.90
N ASN A 121 12.50 8.19 2.92
CA ASN A 121 12.10 7.20 3.94
C ASN A 121 12.73 7.54 5.31
N ASP A 122 11.91 7.55 6.37
CA ASP A 122 12.30 7.84 7.75
C ASP A 122 12.61 6.51 8.46
N GLY A 123 13.88 6.08 8.51
CA GLY A 123 14.32 4.85 9.17
C GLY A 123 15.47 4.11 8.47
N PRO A 124 15.21 3.29 7.41
CA PRO A 124 13.92 3.15 6.73
C PRO A 124 12.95 2.14 7.38
N VAL A 125 11.67 2.48 7.42
CA VAL A 125 10.58 1.59 7.84
C VAL A 125 9.70 1.28 6.64
N THR A 126 9.58 0.00 6.28
CA THR A 126 8.71 -0.48 5.20
C THR A 126 7.96 -1.74 5.66
N LEU A 127 6.63 -1.73 5.55
CA LEU A 127 5.76 -2.83 5.95
C LEU A 127 4.85 -3.24 4.80
N GLU A 128 4.75 -4.54 4.53
CA GLU A 128 3.72 -5.09 3.65
C GLU A 128 2.50 -5.50 4.50
N LEU A 129 1.33 -5.01 4.11
CA LEU A 129 0.04 -5.37 4.68
C LEU A 129 -0.81 -6.09 3.64
N ASN A 130 -1.48 -7.15 4.09
CA ASN A 130 -2.45 -7.90 3.31
C ASN A 130 -3.78 -8.00 4.09
N VAL A 131 -4.89 -7.81 3.37
CA VAL A 131 -6.26 -7.94 3.88
C VAL A 131 -7.09 -8.64 2.81
N GLY A 132 -7.74 -9.76 3.15
CA GLY A 132 -8.49 -10.57 2.19
C GLY A 132 -7.59 -11.47 1.31
N GLY A 133 -8.16 -12.59 0.84
CA GLY A 133 -7.44 -13.69 0.18
C GLY A 133 -6.80 -14.63 1.20
N LYS A 134 -7.07 -15.95 1.09
CA LYS A 134 -6.45 -16.98 1.94
C LYS A 134 -4.95 -16.69 2.07
N ALA A 135 -4.44 -16.71 3.30
CA ALA A 135 -3.02 -16.94 3.51
C ALA A 135 -2.65 -18.07 2.56
N THR A 136 -1.72 -17.82 1.64
CA THR A 136 -1.11 -18.89 0.86
C THR A 136 -0.58 -19.86 1.90
N GLN A 137 -1.35 -20.91 2.18
CA GLN A 137 -0.84 -22.10 2.84
C GLN A 137 0.23 -22.57 1.89
N ASP A 138 1.47 -22.39 2.33
CA ASP A 138 2.62 -23.08 1.83
C ASP A 138 2.31 -24.57 1.95
N ASN A 139 1.68 -25.14 0.93
CA ASN A 139 1.63 -26.58 0.74
C ASN A 139 3.04 -26.97 0.35
N GLY A 140 3.90 -27.04 1.36
CA GLY A 140 5.15 -27.76 1.33
C GLY A 140 4.85 -29.18 0.88
N LYS A 141 4.90 -29.40 -0.43
CA LYS A 141 5.07 -30.73 -0.99
C LYS A 141 6.46 -31.18 -0.53
N LYS A 142 6.46 -31.90 0.59
CA LYS A 142 7.42 -32.98 0.83
C LYS A 142 7.34 -33.90 -0.40
N GLY A 143 8.32 -33.80 -1.27
CA GLY A 143 8.61 -34.78 -2.31
C GLY A 143 10.08 -35.10 -2.16
N LEU A 144 10.36 -36.40 -1.96
CA LEU A 144 11.66 -36.99 -1.65
C LEU A 144 12.80 -36.53 -2.56
#